data_AF-A0A413K262-F1
#
_entry.id   AF-A0A413K262-F1
#
_cell.length_a   1.000
_cell.length_b   1.000
_cell.length_c   1.000
_cell.angle_alpha   90.00
_cell.angle_beta   90.00
_cell.angle_gamma   90.00
#
_symmetry.space_group_name_H-M   'P 1'
#
loop_
_entity.id
_entity.type
_entity.pdbx_description
1 polymer ?
#
loop_
_entity_poly.entity_id
_entity_poly.type
_entity_poly.pdbx_seq_one_letter_code
_entity_poly.pdbx_strand_id
1 'polypeptide(L)'
;MKTKLFAAGAALCMLGMTGCNKDMMEDTNMQVGQQITMDMQASGPQTRADYTDDGSTMNFSWSDGDAISVVVNGVAGNGNCRLITSTAGKSVPFSGKVVGWAEGGKTIYAFYPYNSIPYTVTGGDAPATATTLLTLPNPQMYTVGGAIGNSFMVGAGAATATNKTVNALASMKQVMSIVNLNITKAPGKVKGVKLSCTEAVFPTTATVTLSTAEVSASGTLANELSMTVTDNTTEATKVVSFAMFPADLSAKKIHIEITFEGDKSKIIEKDGTKFLRNMHYMMEFDGTLKPEPVGDVVLFAEGVSLESGWYDQNKSRVRDSELCWACTESNMIQWWQDRYVAAGKVLPPKAPNGIIPGRENEISRRLAVFEEFHMREFKNRGSAILRGIPQYFTTYYPEIFSDSKPFFSEGTYANSKVVRNLKEFSDFVVTGLKERGVVGLELLGHATTLWGATYNTETGLIKNIFMADSDDKHNGKFYHGIWEDLSIKERSDGRVVLGSGKLIEAVVVLYAYPGKTD
;
A
#
# COMPACT_ATOMS: atom_id res chain seq x y z
N MET A 1 -32.94 15.64 -53.95
CA MET A 1 -32.19 16.76 -53.32
C MET A 1 -33.21 17.67 -52.63
N LYS A 2 -33.00 18.23 -51.44
CA LYS A 2 -31.90 18.07 -50.45
C LYS A 2 -32.46 17.48 -49.14
N THR A 3 -31.58 17.00 -48.26
CA THR A 3 -31.92 16.23 -47.05
C THR A 3 -32.51 17.10 -45.93
N LYS A 4 -33.46 16.55 -45.15
CA LYS A 4 -33.83 17.10 -43.83
C LYS A 4 -32.91 16.52 -42.76
N LEU A 5 -32.43 17.35 -41.82
CA LEU A 5 -31.99 16.88 -40.50
C LEU A 5 -32.84 17.56 -39.42
N PHE A 6 -33.13 16.82 -38.36
CA PHE A 6 -33.69 17.36 -37.12
C PHE A 6 -32.54 17.80 -36.20
N ALA A 7 -32.73 18.91 -35.49
CA ALA A 7 -32.02 19.24 -34.28
C ALA A 7 -33.01 19.88 -33.31
N ALA A 8 -33.43 19.13 -32.29
CA ALA A 8 -34.28 19.66 -31.22
C ALA A 8 -33.39 20.25 -30.13
N GLY A 9 -33.62 21.52 -29.78
CA GLY A 9 -32.96 22.15 -28.63
C GLY A 9 -33.75 21.89 -27.34
N ALA A 10 -33.02 21.68 -26.25
CA ALA A 10 -33.52 21.83 -24.89
C ALA A 10 -32.59 22.79 -24.14
N ALA A 11 -33.16 23.66 -23.31
CA ALA A 11 -32.41 24.77 -22.71
C ALA A 11 -31.57 24.34 -21.50
N LEU A 12 -30.46 25.04 -21.26
CA LEU A 12 -29.83 25.13 -19.95
C LEU A 12 -29.62 26.62 -19.63
N CYS A 13 -30.03 27.04 -18.44
CA CYS A 13 -30.16 28.46 -18.10
C CYS A 13 -28.81 29.13 -17.81
N MET A 14 -28.62 30.36 -18.31
CA MET A 14 -27.67 31.29 -17.71
C MET A 14 -28.31 31.98 -16.50
N LEU A 15 -27.61 31.94 -15.36
CA LEU A 15 -27.43 33.02 -14.37
C LEU A 15 -26.59 32.44 -13.24
N GLY A 16 -25.47 33.08 -12.89
CA GLY A 16 -24.50 32.56 -11.92
C GLY A 16 -24.16 33.53 -10.80
N MET A 17 -23.33 33.08 -9.86
CA MET A 17 -22.62 33.95 -8.90
C MET A 17 -21.15 33.52 -8.79
N THR A 18 -20.30 34.44 -8.31
CA THR A 18 -18.84 34.42 -8.45
C THR A 18 -18.11 33.80 -7.24
N GLY A 19 -16.87 33.31 -7.44
CA GLY A 19 -16.13 32.60 -6.37
C GLY A 19 -14.65 32.29 -6.62
N CYS A 20 -13.88 33.21 -7.18
CA CYS A 20 -12.40 33.17 -7.24
C CYS A 20 -11.74 31.87 -7.76
N ASN A 21 -11.85 31.60 -9.07
CA ASN A 21 -10.80 30.83 -9.74
C ASN A 21 -9.56 31.72 -9.88
N LYS A 22 -8.38 31.28 -9.42
CA LYS A 22 -7.10 32.00 -9.64
C LYS A 22 -6.44 31.51 -10.93
N ASP A 23 -7.07 31.85 -12.05
CA ASP A 23 -6.37 31.88 -13.32
C ASP A 23 -5.32 32.99 -13.26
N MET A 24 -4.08 32.62 -12.92
CA MET A 24 -2.95 33.55 -12.99
C MET A 24 -2.62 33.83 -14.45
N MET A 25 -3.21 34.90 -14.99
CA MET A 25 -2.69 35.54 -16.19
C MET A 25 -1.20 35.85 -15.99
N GLU A 26 -0.39 35.67 -17.05
CA GLU A 26 0.96 36.21 -17.05
C GLU A 26 0.87 37.74 -16.94
N ASP A 27 1.40 38.29 -15.86
CA ASP A 27 1.26 39.70 -15.48
C ASP A 27 2.19 40.57 -16.35
N THR A 28 1.73 40.81 -17.58
CA THR A 28 2.47 41.42 -18.70
C THR A 28 2.65 42.95 -18.55
N ASN A 29 2.84 43.43 -17.31
CA ASN A 29 3.09 44.84 -17.00
C ASN A 29 4.06 45.07 -15.82
N MET A 30 5.05 44.19 -15.62
CA MET A 30 6.30 44.62 -14.97
C MET A 30 7.12 45.49 -15.93
N GLN A 31 7.79 46.53 -15.40
CA GLN A 31 8.83 47.23 -16.15
C GLN A 31 9.88 46.21 -16.62
N VAL A 32 10.12 46.14 -17.94
CA VAL A 32 11.06 45.17 -18.52
C VAL A 32 12.49 45.59 -18.21
N GLY A 33 12.96 45.24 -17.00
CA GLY A 33 14.37 45.24 -16.66
C GLY A 33 15.13 44.41 -17.69
N GLN A 34 16.29 44.90 -18.11
CA GLN A 34 17.03 44.36 -19.27
C GLN A 34 17.21 42.84 -19.13
N GLN A 35 16.55 42.09 -20.02
CA GLN A 35 16.63 40.64 -20.04
C GLN A 35 17.97 40.22 -20.66
N ILE A 36 18.80 39.53 -19.88
CA ILE A 36 20.14 39.09 -20.27
C ILE A 36 20.22 37.56 -20.30
N THR A 37 21.11 37.03 -21.15
CA THR A 37 21.36 35.58 -21.19
C THR A 37 22.17 35.16 -19.98
N MET A 38 21.74 34.11 -19.29
CA MET A 38 22.59 33.33 -18.40
C MET A 38 23.07 32.10 -19.16
N ASP A 39 24.39 31.91 -19.18
CA ASP A 39 25.05 30.71 -19.67
C ASP A 39 25.79 30.06 -18.51
N MET A 40 25.38 28.85 -18.16
CA MET A 40 25.88 28.10 -17.01
C MET A 40 26.54 26.79 -17.44
N GLN A 41 27.75 26.52 -16.96
CA GLN A 41 28.30 25.17 -17.04
C GLN A 41 27.81 24.36 -15.82
N ALA A 42 27.06 23.29 -16.07
CA ALA A 42 26.81 22.27 -15.05
C ALA A 42 28.01 21.30 -15.03
N SER A 43 28.70 21.24 -13.89
CA SER A 43 29.94 20.47 -13.75
C SER A 43 29.89 19.56 -12.52
N GLY A 44 30.58 18.43 -12.59
CA GLY A 44 30.78 17.53 -11.47
C GLY A 44 31.29 16.18 -11.96
N PRO A 45 31.87 15.35 -11.08
CA PRO A 45 32.19 13.96 -11.42
C PRO A 45 30.95 13.06 -11.53
N GLN A 46 29.73 13.60 -11.36
CA GLN A 46 28.48 12.86 -11.04
C GLN A 46 27.16 13.59 -11.46
N THR A 47 26.74 13.69 -12.75
CA THR A 47 25.33 14.02 -13.24
C THR A 47 24.68 12.94 -14.17
N ARG A 48 23.39 12.51 -14.10
CA ARG A 48 22.62 11.55 -15.01
C ARG A 48 23.33 10.30 -15.65
N ALA A 49 22.92 9.04 -15.40
CA ALA A 49 23.68 7.81 -15.79
C ALA A 49 23.87 7.41 -17.27
N ASP A 50 25.05 6.85 -17.59
CA ASP A 50 25.26 5.80 -18.61
C ASP A 50 25.82 4.53 -17.92
N TYR A 51 25.26 3.36 -18.23
CA TYR A 51 25.39 2.16 -17.38
C TYR A 51 26.72 1.40 -17.57
N THR A 52 27.31 0.95 -16.45
CA THR A 52 28.19 -0.22 -16.38
C THR A 52 27.52 -1.30 -15.54
N ASP A 53 27.53 -2.54 -16.00
CA ASP A 53 26.83 -3.67 -15.36
C ASP A 53 27.53 -4.19 -14.08
N ASP A 54 28.45 -3.42 -13.51
CA ASP A 54 29.37 -3.82 -12.43
C ASP A 54 28.97 -3.30 -11.03
N GLY A 55 27.93 -2.46 -10.94
CA GLY A 55 27.46 -1.90 -9.66
C GLY A 55 28.39 -0.86 -9.03
N SER A 56 29.30 -0.28 -9.80
CA SER A 56 30.25 0.74 -9.32
C SER A 56 29.61 2.14 -9.13
N THR A 57 30.39 3.09 -8.62
CA THR A 57 29.96 4.48 -8.36
C THR A 57 29.46 5.18 -9.63
N MET A 58 28.32 5.87 -9.51
CA MET A 58 27.61 6.48 -10.65
C MET A 58 28.47 7.31 -11.60
N ASN A 59 28.48 6.90 -12.87
CA ASN A 59 29.21 7.50 -13.99
C ASN A 59 28.24 8.01 -15.05
N PHE A 60 28.43 9.27 -15.44
CA PHE A 60 27.26 10.14 -15.41
C PHE A 60 27.46 11.29 -16.46
N SER A 61 26.45 11.56 -17.31
CA SER A 61 26.25 12.50 -18.44
C SER A 61 25.08 13.54 -18.28
N TRP A 62 24.32 13.86 -19.34
CA TRP A 62 23.16 14.79 -19.42
C TRP A 62 22.38 14.54 -20.72
N SER A 63 21.14 15.04 -20.87
CA SER A 63 20.26 14.82 -22.04
C SER A 63 19.77 16.14 -22.67
N ASP A 64 19.51 16.14 -23.98
CA ASP A 64 18.80 17.24 -24.64
C ASP A 64 17.42 17.46 -24.00
N GLY A 65 17.07 18.71 -23.70
CA GLY A 65 15.84 19.09 -23.00
C GLY A 65 15.89 19.00 -21.47
N ASP A 66 16.95 18.44 -20.86
CA ASP A 66 17.15 18.52 -19.41
C ASP A 66 17.17 19.98 -18.95
N ALA A 67 16.57 20.25 -17.80
CA ALA A 67 16.44 21.59 -17.26
C ALA A 67 16.72 21.63 -15.75
N ILE A 68 17.35 22.73 -15.32
CA ILE A 68 17.72 22.99 -13.93
C ILE A 68 17.05 24.27 -13.41
N SER A 69 16.80 24.28 -12.11
CA SER A 69 16.43 25.48 -11.36
C SER A 69 17.69 26.13 -10.80
N VAL A 70 17.92 27.42 -11.10
CA VAL A 70 18.99 28.22 -10.47
C VAL A 70 18.37 29.25 -9.52
N VAL A 71 18.83 29.24 -8.28
CA VAL A 71 18.42 30.11 -7.18
C VAL A 71 19.61 30.93 -6.71
N VAL A 72 19.37 32.20 -6.37
CA VAL A 72 20.36 33.14 -5.82
C VAL A 72 19.96 33.46 -4.37
N ASN A 73 20.88 33.90 -3.53
CA ASN A 73 20.53 34.51 -2.23
C ASN A 73 20.65 36.05 -2.27
N GLY A 74 19.88 36.75 -1.45
CA GLY A 74 20.09 38.18 -1.17
C GLY A 74 19.70 39.21 -2.24
N VAL A 75 18.80 38.90 -3.20
CA VAL A 75 18.19 39.92 -4.07
C VAL A 75 16.67 39.91 -3.87
N ALA A 76 16.06 41.10 -3.80
CA ALA A 76 14.61 41.24 -3.64
C ALA A 76 13.89 40.67 -4.86
N GLY A 77 13.19 39.53 -4.68
CA GLY A 77 12.49 38.83 -5.77
C GLY A 77 13.35 37.82 -6.53
N ASN A 78 14.32 37.16 -5.87
CA ASN A 78 15.13 36.07 -6.45
C ASN A 78 14.30 35.00 -7.17
N GLY A 79 14.20 35.14 -8.50
CA GLY A 79 13.45 34.23 -9.36
C GLY A 79 14.15 32.88 -9.53
N ASN A 80 13.37 31.81 -9.48
CA ASN A 80 13.75 30.47 -9.91
C ASN A 80 14.05 30.46 -11.41
N CYS A 81 15.33 30.61 -11.76
CA CYS A 81 15.77 30.74 -13.15
C CYS A 81 15.83 29.37 -13.80
N ARG A 82 14.89 29.08 -14.73
CA ARG A 82 14.96 27.87 -15.57
C ARG A 82 16.07 28.02 -16.60
N LEU A 83 17.08 27.17 -16.52
CA LEU A 83 18.04 26.95 -17.61
C LEU A 83 17.79 25.58 -18.25
N ILE A 84 18.08 25.45 -19.54
CA ILE A 84 17.87 24.23 -20.34
C ILE A 84 19.17 23.92 -21.08
N THR A 85 19.52 22.65 -21.23
CA THR A 85 20.57 22.23 -22.18
C THR A 85 19.96 21.70 -23.46
N SER A 86 20.61 21.99 -24.60
CA SER A 86 20.25 21.45 -25.92
C SER A 86 21.25 20.40 -26.40
N THR A 87 21.95 19.75 -25.47
CA THR A 87 23.10 18.87 -25.73
C THR A 87 23.22 17.77 -24.68
N ALA A 88 23.76 16.61 -25.05
CA ALA A 88 24.03 15.49 -24.15
C ALA A 88 25.53 15.33 -23.85
N GLY A 89 25.90 14.98 -22.61
CA GLY A 89 27.30 14.71 -22.23
C GLY A 89 27.64 14.94 -20.76
N LYS A 90 28.85 14.58 -20.32
CA LYS A 90 29.32 14.67 -18.91
C LYS A 90 29.49 16.07 -18.33
N SER A 91 29.50 17.08 -19.18
CA SER A 91 29.39 18.48 -18.78
C SER A 91 28.87 19.25 -19.99
N VAL A 92 27.75 19.93 -19.82
CA VAL A 92 27.03 20.61 -20.91
C VAL A 92 26.70 22.05 -20.51
N PRO A 93 26.60 22.97 -21.49
CA PRO A 93 26.05 24.29 -21.25
C PRO A 93 24.54 24.20 -20.96
N PHE A 94 24.11 24.96 -19.97
CA PHE A 94 22.71 25.24 -19.65
C PHE A 94 22.48 26.73 -19.86
N SER A 95 21.59 27.07 -20.78
CA SER A 95 21.31 28.47 -21.13
C SER A 95 19.86 28.85 -20.80
N GLY A 96 19.65 30.13 -20.51
CA GLY A 96 18.33 30.68 -20.20
C GLY A 96 18.35 32.19 -20.16
N LYS A 97 17.19 32.80 -19.96
CA LYS A 97 17.05 34.26 -19.87
C LYS A 97 16.72 34.69 -18.44
N VAL A 98 17.44 35.67 -17.92
CA VAL A 98 17.28 36.18 -16.56
C VAL A 98 17.03 37.69 -16.54
N VAL A 99 16.44 38.19 -15.45
CA VAL A 99 16.04 39.58 -15.24
C VAL A 99 16.44 40.00 -13.82
N GLY A 100 16.78 41.28 -13.61
CA GLY A 100 17.07 41.83 -12.26
C GLY A 100 18.47 41.56 -11.71
N TRP A 101 19.39 41.01 -12.52
CA TRP A 101 20.76 40.71 -12.11
C TRP A 101 21.65 41.97 -12.16
N ALA A 102 21.96 42.53 -10.99
CA ALA A 102 22.99 43.57 -10.86
C ALA A 102 24.40 43.00 -11.12
N GLU A 103 25.29 43.79 -11.71
CA GLU A 103 26.64 43.37 -12.08
C GLU A 103 27.49 42.83 -10.91
N GLY A 104 28.58 42.14 -11.26
CA GLY A 104 29.54 41.55 -10.34
C GLY A 104 29.23 40.10 -9.93
N GLY A 105 30.02 39.59 -8.99
CA GLY A 105 29.90 38.21 -8.50
C GLY A 105 28.65 37.97 -7.63
N LYS A 106 28.06 36.78 -7.73
CA LYS A 106 26.95 36.26 -6.91
C LYS A 106 27.22 34.80 -6.54
N THR A 107 26.76 34.38 -5.37
CA THR A 107 26.60 32.95 -5.02
C THR A 107 25.33 32.43 -5.69
N ILE A 108 25.40 31.22 -6.27
CA ILE A 108 24.23 30.52 -6.83
C ILE A 108 24.09 29.11 -6.25
N TYR A 109 22.86 28.60 -6.29
CA TYR A 109 22.49 27.24 -5.94
C TYR A 109 21.66 26.66 -7.08
N ALA A 110 22.10 25.53 -7.63
CA ALA A 110 21.46 24.87 -8.75
C ALA A 110 20.87 23.51 -8.33
N PHE A 111 19.73 23.16 -8.94
CA PHE A 111 18.91 22.00 -8.59
C PHE A 111 18.44 21.27 -9.85
N TYR A 112 18.39 19.93 -9.79
CA TYR A 112 17.76 19.08 -10.80
C TYR A 112 16.80 18.09 -10.12
N PRO A 113 15.62 17.78 -10.70
CA PRO A 113 15.06 18.43 -11.90
C PRO A 113 14.68 19.90 -11.63
N TYR A 114 14.52 20.67 -12.71
CA TYR A 114 13.77 21.92 -12.65
C TYR A 114 12.37 21.69 -12.08
N ASN A 115 11.99 22.50 -11.10
CA ASN A 115 10.63 22.62 -10.59
C ASN A 115 10.14 24.04 -10.92
N SER A 116 8.85 24.25 -11.18
CA SER A 116 8.30 25.62 -11.32
C SER A 116 8.23 26.34 -9.97
N ILE A 117 7.96 25.61 -8.89
CA ILE A 117 8.04 26.12 -7.52
C ILE A 117 9.53 26.26 -7.15
N PRO A 118 10.00 27.44 -6.68
CA PRO A 118 11.38 27.63 -6.26
C PRO A 118 11.81 26.68 -5.14
N TYR A 119 13.04 26.17 -5.21
CA TYR A 119 13.67 25.48 -4.09
C TYR A 119 14.08 26.48 -3.00
N THR A 120 13.67 26.23 -1.76
CA THR A 120 14.05 27.07 -0.61
C THR A 120 15.48 26.78 -0.18
N VAL A 121 16.30 27.83 -0.08
CA VAL A 121 17.67 27.78 0.46
C VAL A 121 17.69 28.40 1.85
N THR A 122 18.19 27.65 2.83
CA THR A 122 18.43 28.11 4.20
C THR A 122 19.92 28.38 4.40
N GLY A 123 20.27 29.50 5.04
CA GLY A 123 21.67 29.87 5.30
C GLY A 123 22.46 30.26 4.04
N GLY A 124 21.79 30.75 3.00
CA GLY A 124 22.35 30.98 1.65
C GLY A 124 23.52 31.97 1.55
N ASP A 125 23.83 32.73 2.60
CA ASP A 125 24.99 33.62 2.70
C ASP A 125 26.29 32.89 3.06
N ALA A 126 26.20 31.63 3.51
CA ALA A 126 27.33 30.77 3.86
C ALA A 126 27.34 29.51 2.96
N PRO A 127 27.96 29.56 1.75
CA PRO A 127 27.80 28.52 0.73
C PRO A 127 28.26 27.12 1.14
N ALA A 128 29.17 27.02 2.11
CA ALA A 128 29.63 25.75 2.66
C ALA A 128 28.53 25.01 3.45
N THR A 129 27.66 25.75 4.15
CA THR A 129 26.66 25.25 5.10
C THR A 129 25.22 25.48 4.65
N ALA A 130 24.99 26.07 3.47
CA ALA A 130 23.66 26.31 2.94
C ALA A 130 22.92 24.98 2.68
N THR A 131 21.65 24.91 3.09
CA THR A 131 20.82 23.69 2.99
C THR A 131 19.52 23.93 2.23
N THR A 132 18.90 22.84 1.80
CA THR A 132 17.51 22.81 1.30
C THR A 132 16.75 21.67 1.98
N LEU A 133 15.42 21.73 1.99
CA LEU A 133 14.56 20.59 2.29
C LEU A 133 14.06 20.01 0.95
N LEU A 134 14.32 18.73 0.71
CA LEU A 134 13.78 18.01 -0.45
C LEU A 134 12.67 17.06 -0.02
N THR A 135 11.67 16.91 -0.88
CA THR A 135 10.54 15.99 -0.72
C THR A 135 10.50 15.02 -1.89
N LEU A 136 10.56 13.73 -1.59
CA LEU A 136 10.42 12.63 -2.54
C LEU A 136 8.93 12.35 -2.78
N PRO A 137 8.42 12.43 -4.02
CA PRO A 137 7.05 12.00 -4.32
C PRO A 137 6.81 10.55 -3.90
N ASN A 138 5.64 10.29 -3.33
CA ASN A 138 5.19 8.96 -2.95
C ASN A 138 3.65 8.93 -3.15
N PRO A 139 3.12 8.29 -4.22
CA PRO A 139 3.83 7.49 -5.21
C PRO A 139 4.79 8.27 -6.12
N GLN A 140 5.80 7.57 -6.62
CA GLN A 140 6.64 8.01 -7.74
C GLN A 140 6.00 7.62 -9.08
N MET A 141 6.53 8.17 -10.17
CA MET A 141 6.19 7.77 -11.53
C MET A 141 7.46 7.37 -12.27
N TYR A 142 7.41 6.26 -13.01
CA TYR A 142 8.50 5.79 -13.86
C TYR A 142 7.95 5.22 -15.17
N THR A 143 8.71 5.36 -16.26
CA THR A 143 8.45 4.70 -17.54
C THR A 143 9.58 3.70 -17.77
N VAL A 144 9.27 2.45 -18.12
CA VAL A 144 10.30 1.41 -18.34
C VAL A 144 11.27 1.86 -19.45
N GLY A 145 12.57 1.84 -19.14
CA GLY A 145 13.63 2.36 -20.02
C GLY A 145 13.79 3.90 -20.04
N GLY A 146 12.94 4.63 -19.32
CA GLY A 146 12.98 6.08 -19.20
C GLY A 146 13.93 6.59 -18.10
N ALA A 147 14.04 7.92 -18.01
CA ALA A 147 14.79 8.60 -16.95
C ALA A 147 14.03 8.63 -15.62
N ILE A 148 14.76 8.69 -14.51
CA ILE A 148 14.19 8.75 -13.15
C ILE A 148 13.93 10.22 -12.79
N GLY A 149 12.68 10.67 -12.93
CA GLY A 149 12.29 12.07 -12.69
C GLY A 149 12.61 12.60 -11.29
N ASN A 150 12.72 11.71 -10.28
CA ASN A 150 13.04 12.04 -8.89
C ASN A 150 14.54 11.89 -8.54
N SER A 151 15.42 11.86 -9.54
CA SER A 151 16.88 11.80 -9.38
C SER A 151 17.44 13.14 -8.89
N PHE A 152 17.15 13.52 -7.64
CA PHE A 152 17.51 14.83 -7.12
C PHE A 152 19.02 15.09 -7.11
N MET A 153 19.40 16.24 -7.67
CA MET A 153 20.74 16.79 -7.60
C MET A 153 20.73 18.20 -7.04
N VAL A 154 21.80 18.56 -6.34
CA VAL A 154 22.07 19.93 -5.87
C VAL A 154 23.51 20.33 -6.14
N GLY A 155 23.77 21.63 -6.25
CA GLY A 155 25.12 22.17 -6.33
C GLY A 155 25.21 23.64 -5.98
N ALA A 156 26.07 23.98 -5.02
CA ALA A 156 26.55 25.35 -4.84
C ALA A 156 27.46 25.76 -6.01
N GLY A 157 27.47 27.06 -6.31
CA GLY A 157 28.22 27.63 -7.43
C GLY A 157 28.42 29.14 -7.33
N ALA A 158 29.05 29.70 -8.35
CA ALA A 158 29.28 31.13 -8.51
C ALA A 158 28.80 31.60 -9.88
N ALA A 159 28.36 32.86 -9.95
CA ALA A 159 28.01 33.54 -11.19
C ALA A 159 28.60 34.95 -11.23
N THR A 160 28.98 35.40 -12.42
CA THR A 160 29.48 36.76 -12.69
C THR A 160 28.55 37.44 -13.69
N ALA A 161 27.83 38.45 -13.22
CA ALA A 161 26.90 39.23 -14.04
C ALA A 161 27.56 40.46 -14.66
N THR A 162 27.17 40.75 -15.91
CA THR A 162 27.53 41.94 -16.68
C THR A 162 26.26 42.52 -17.32
N ASN A 163 26.34 43.74 -17.84
CA ASN A 163 25.29 44.40 -18.61
C ASN A 163 24.84 43.70 -19.92
N LYS A 164 25.34 42.48 -20.21
CA LYS A 164 24.97 41.70 -21.41
C LYS A 164 24.72 40.21 -21.13
N THR A 165 25.54 39.59 -20.27
CA THR A 165 25.42 38.16 -19.92
C THR A 165 25.75 37.88 -18.46
N VAL A 166 25.24 36.76 -17.94
CA VAL A 166 25.65 36.16 -16.68
C VAL A 166 26.37 34.84 -16.98
N ASN A 167 27.65 34.75 -16.63
CA ASN A 167 28.42 33.51 -16.76
C ASN A 167 28.38 32.76 -15.42
N ALA A 168 27.97 31.50 -15.41
CA ALA A 168 27.72 30.73 -14.20
C ALA A 168 28.41 29.35 -14.20
N LEU A 169 28.75 28.87 -13.01
CA LEU A 169 29.34 27.54 -12.78
C LEU A 169 28.85 26.99 -11.45
N ALA A 170 28.29 25.77 -11.45
CA ALA A 170 27.96 25.05 -10.22
C ALA A 170 28.51 23.61 -10.23
N SER A 171 28.78 23.10 -9.03
CA SER A 171 29.30 21.75 -8.79
C SER A 171 28.13 20.81 -8.40
N MET A 172 27.42 20.32 -9.40
CA MET A 172 26.24 19.46 -9.24
C MET A 172 26.62 18.06 -8.75
N LYS A 173 25.87 17.53 -7.78
CA LYS A 173 26.08 16.22 -7.14
C LYS A 173 24.73 15.55 -6.86
N GLN A 174 24.68 14.23 -6.96
CA GLN A 174 23.48 13.44 -6.67
C GLN A 174 23.23 13.35 -5.15
N VAL A 175 21.97 13.54 -4.74
CA VAL A 175 21.47 13.31 -3.37
C VAL A 175 21.01 11.87 -3.15
N MET A 176 20.42 11.25 -4.19
CA MET A 176 19.69 9.99 -4.10
C MET A 176 20.58 8.74 -4.06
N SER A 177 20.02 7.68 -3.50
CA SER A 177 20.31 6.28 -3.81
C SER A 177 19.30 5.79 -4.85
N ILE A 178 19.74 4.96 -5.81
CA ILE A 178 18.86 4.38 -6.83
C ILE A 178 18.76 2.87 -6.62
N VAL A 179 17.56 2.31 -6.68
CA VAL A 179 17.29 0.86 -6.63
C VAL A 179 16.74 0.40 -7.97
N ASN A 180 17.53 -0.40 -8.69
CA ASN A 180 17.13 -1.02 -9.95
C ASN A 180 16.56 -2.42 -9.65
N LEU A 181 15.25 -2.58 -9.72
CA LEU A 181 14.61 -3.90 -9.69
C LEU A 181 14.79 -4.56 -11.06
N ASN A 182 15.58 -5.64 -11.10
CA ASN A 182 15.72 -6.49 -12.29
C ASN A 182 14.61 -7.56 -12.23
N ILE A 183 13.54 -7.32 -12.97
CA ILE A 183 12.33 -8.14 -12.99
C ILE A 183 12.47 -9.15 -14.13
N THR A 184 12.83 -10.39 -13.82
CA THR A 184 12.90 -11.48 -14.79
C THR A 184 11.57 -12.24 -14.86
N LYS A 185 11.24 -12.88 -15.99
CA LYS A 185 10.03 -13.71 -16.16
C LYS A 185 8.71 -12.98 -15.80
N ALA A 186 8.61 -11.69 -16.11
CA ALA A 186 7.38 -10.91 -15.89
C ALA A 186 6.21 -11.52 -16.69
N PRO A 187 5.03 -11.75 -16.06
CA PRO A 187 3.87 -12.40 -16.70
C PRO A 187 3.07 -11.48 -17.65
N GLY A 188 3.47 -10.21 -17.77
CA GLY A 188 2.77 -9.16 -18.50
C GLY A 188 3.44 -7.80 -18.30
N LYS A 189 2.68 -6.71 -18.45
CA LYS A 189 3.18 -5.37 -18.10
C LYS A 189 3.27 -5.16 -16.60
N VAL A 190 4.23 -4.36 -16.14
CA VAL A 190 4.32 -3.87 -14.76
C VAL A 190 3.48 -2.60 -14.64
N LYS A 191 2.49 -2.60 -13.73
CA LYS A 191 1.65 -1.44 -13.42
C LYS A 191 2.17 -0.65 -12.22
N GLY A 192 2.81 -1.32 -11.26
CA GLY A 192 3.25 -0.69 -10.03
C GLY A 192 4.31 -1.48 -9.27
N VAL A 193 5.03 -0.77 -8.41
CA VAL A 193 6.07 -1.30 -7.52
C VAL A 193 5.91 -0.66 -6.14
N LYS A 194 6.09 -1.46 -5.08
CA LYS A 194 6.21 -0.98 -3.70
C LYS A 194 7.42 -1.59 -3.01
N LEU A 195 8.06 -0.78 -2.19
CA LEU A 195 9.08 -1.19 -1.23
C LEU A 195 8.53 -0.88 0.18
N SER A 196 8.24 -1.89 0.98
CA SER A 196 7.60 -1.73 2.28
C SER A 196 8.32 -2.45 3.44
N CYS A 197 8.08 -1.97 4.65
CA CYS A 197 8.62 -2.47 5.90
C CYS A 197 7.55 -2.37 7.00
N THR A 198 7.65 -3.20 8.03
CA THR A 198 6.76 -3.15 9.20
C THR A 198 6.89 -1.87 10.04
N GLU A 199 7.98 -1.13 9.87
CA GLU A 199 8.33 0.10 10.57
C GLU A 199 8.48 1.27 9.59
N ALA A 200 8.30 2.50 10.08
CA ALA A 200 8.55 3.72 9.30
C ALA A 200 10.07 3.94 9.14
N VAL A 201 10.65 3.44 8.04
CA VAL A 201 12.11 3.44 7.82
C VAL A 201 12.55 4.17 6.54
N PHE A 202 11.64 4.44 5.61
CA PHE A 202 11.96 5.08 4.34
C PHE A 202 11.78 6.60 4.42
N PRO A 203 12.83 7.43 4.26
CA PRO A 203 12.66 8.88 4.28
C PRO A 203 11.92 9.37 3.04
N THR A 204 10.84 10.14 3.24
CA THR A 204 10.12 10.87 2.17
C THR A 204 10.48 12.35 2.15
N THR A 205 11.10 12.89 3.20
CA THR A 205 11.75 14.21 3.18
C THR A 205 13.15 14.16 3.80
N ALA A 206 14.06 15.01 3.30
CA ALA A 206 15.44 15.09 3.76
C ALA A 206 15.99 16.51 3.66
N THR A 207 16.70 16.95 4.70
CA THR A 207 17.49 18.19 4.67
C THR A 207 18.87 17.89 4.07
N VAL A 208 19.26 18.65 3.05
CA VAL A 208 20.43 18.39 2.21
C VAL A 208 21.36 19.60 2.16
N THR A 209 22.66 19.38 2.37
CA THR A 209 23.70 20.41 2.26
C THR A 209 24.06 20.63 0.79
N LEU A 210 23.91 21.86 0.29
CA LEU A 210 24.00 22.19 -1.15
C LEU A 210 25.43 22.13 -1.71
N SER A 211 26.44 22.22 -0.84
CA SER A 211 27.85 22.11 -1.21
C SER A 211 28.29 20.65 -1.47
N THR A 212 27.81 19.69 -0.67
CA THR A 212 28.22 18.27 -0.70
C THR A 212 27.16 17.29 -1.21
N ALA A 213 25.90 17.71 -1.32
CA ALA A 213 24.70 16.88 -1.53
C ALA A 213 24.41 15.86 -0.41
N GLU A 214 24.98 16.06 0.78
CA GLU A 214 24.77 15.14 1.91
C GLU A 214 23.48 15.44 2.67
N VAL A 215 22.76 14.37 3.01
CA VAL A 215 21.62 14.42 3.93
C VAL A 215 22.16 14.68 5.33
N SER A 216 21.82 15.84 5.89
CA SER A 216 22.19 16.23 7.26
C SER A 216 21.13 15.85 8.28
N ALA A 217 19.87 15.69 7.86
CA ALA A 217 18.79 15.09 8.64
C ALA A 217 17.71 14.48 7.73
N SER A 218 17.24 13.28 8.07
CA SER A 218 15.99 12.74 7.53
C SER A 218 14.80 13.38 8.24
N GLY A 219 13.74 13.70 7.51
CA GLY A 219 12.50 14.25 8.06
C GLY A 219 11.44 13.17 8.25
N THR A 220 10.37 13.25 7.47
CA THR A 220 9.26 12.29 7.48
C THR A 220 9.76 10.91 7.04
N LEU A 221 9.43 9.88 7.83
CA LEU A 221 9.64 8.47 7.47
C LEU A 221 8.30 7.82 7.13
N ALA A 222 8.32 6.87 6.19
CA ALA A 222 7.16 6.07 5.78
C ALA A 222 7.45 4.56 5.91
N ASN A 223 6.40 3.77 6.08
CA ASN A 223 6.45 2.31 6.04
C ASN A 223 6.55 1.76 4.61
N GLU A 224 6.16 2.54 3.60
CA GLU A 224 6.14 2.15 2.19
C GLU A 224 6.61 3.32 1.31
N LEU A 225 7.45 3.01 0.31
CA LEU A 225 7.61 3.82 -0.89
C LEU A 225 6.93 3.11 -2.06
N SER A 226 6.09 3.82 -2.80
CA SER A 226 5.29 3.29 -3.92
C SER A 226 5.62 3.97 -5.24
N MET A 227 5.32 3.32 -6.35
CA MET A 227 5.56 3.81 -7.71
C MET A 227 4.51 3.29 -8.69
N THR A 228 3.96 4.19 -9.49
CA THR A 228 3.19 3.87 -10.69
C THR A 228 4.15 3.69 -11.87
N VAL A 229 4.02 2.59 -12.60
CA VAL A 229 4.91 2.23 -13.71
C VAL A 229 4.15 2.29 -15.04
N THR A 230 4.67 3.08 -15.98
CA THR A 230 4.26 3.09 -17.39
C THR A 230 5.12 2.10 -18.16
N ASP A 231 4.61 0.88 -18.34
CA ASP A 231 5.31 -0.17 -19.06
C ASP A 231 4.77 -0.35 -20.49
N ASN A 232 5.58 0.11 -21.45
CA ASN A 232 5.28 0.00 -22.87
C ASN A 232 5.86 -1.28 -23.52
N THR A 233 6.50 -2.16 -22.73
CA THR A 233 7.26 -3.32 -23.23
C THR A 233 6.47 -4.62 -23.11
N THR A 234 6.74 -5.56 -24.02
CA THR A 234 6.22 -6.95 -24.00
C THR A 234 7.28 -7.99 -23.60
N GLU A 235 8.50 -7.54 -23.26
CA GLU A 235 9.61 -8.42 -22.89
C GLU A 235 9.38 -9.09 -21.53
N ALA A 236 9.96 -10.28 -21.33
CA ALA A 236 9.84 -10.98 -20.05
C ALA A 236 10.85 -10.50 -18.98
N THR A 237 11.88 -9.72 -19.38
CA THR A 237 12.86 -9.13 -18.47
C THR A 237 12.75 -7.61 -18.54
N LYS A 238 12.68 -6.93 -17.39
CA LYS A 238 12.46 -5.48 -17.31
C LYS A 238 13.23 -4.88 -16.14
N VAL A 239 13.78 -3.69 -16.31
CA VAL A 239 14.38 -2.92 -15.21
C VAL A 239 13.44 -1.78 -14.82
N VAL A 240 13.08 -1.71 -13.54
CA VAL A 240 12.31 -0.61 -12.94
C VAL A 240 13.19 0.09 -11.90
N SER A 241 13.35 1.41 -12.05
CA SER A 241 14.41 2.17 -11.36
C SER A 241 13.81 3.18 -10.38
N PHE A 242 14.04 2.94 -9.10
CA PHE A 242 13.38 3.62 -7.97
C PHE A 242 14.35 4.58 -7.27
N ALA A 243 13.96 5.84 -7.05
CA ALA A 243 14.78 6.77 -6.28
C ALA A 243 14.44 6.73 -4.79
N MET A 244 15.43 6.80 -3.90
CA MET A 244 15.22 6.98 -2.46
C MET A 244 16.29 7.88 -1.84
N PHE A 245 15.96 8.55 -0.74
CA PHE A 245 17.00 9.16 0.09
C PHE A 245 17.84 8.05 0.76
N PRO A 246 19.15 8.28 1.00
CA PRO A 246 20.01 7.34 1.70
C PRO A 246 19.43 6.91 3.07
N ALA A 247 19.47 5.61 3.35
CA ALA A 247 18.89 4.99 4.54
C ALA A 247 19.65 3.72 4.92
N ASP A 248 19.83 3.46 6.22
CA ASP A 248 20.45 2.22 6.69
C ASP A 248 19.40 1.18 7.08
N LEU A 249 19.10 0.27 6.14
CA LEU A 249 18.12 -0.80 6.32
C LEU A 249 18.78 -2.16 6.60
N SER A 250 20.08 -2.18 6.92
CA SER A 250 20.89 -3.42 7.07
C SER A 250 20.42 -4.38 8.18
N ALA A 251 19.55 -3.92 9.07
CA ALA A 251 18.95 -4.70 10.15
C ALA A 251 17.43 -4.88 9.99
N LYS A 252 16.89 -4.68 8.78
CA LYS A 252 15.45 -4.73 8.46
C LYS A 252 15.15 -5.73 7.35
N LYS A 253 13.92 -6.24 7.33
CA LYS A 253 13.35 -6.97 6.21
C LYS A 253 12.57 -6.00 5.33
N ILE A 254 12.88 -5.96 4.04
CA ILE A 254 12.14 -5.18 3.05
C ILE A 254 11.27 -6.13 2.22
N HIS A 255 10.01 -5.75 2.03
CA HIS A 255 9.08 -6.43 1.15
C HIS A 255 9.04 -5.67 -0.17
N ILE A 256 9.19 -6.41 -1.27
CA ILE A 256 9.08 -5.88 -2.63
C ILE A 256 7.80 -6.45 -3.22
N GLU A 257 6.79 -5.61 -3.42
CA GLU A 257 5.59 -5.95 -4.19
C GLU A 257 5.72 -5.39 -5.61
N ILE A 258 5.38 -6.22 -6.60
CA ILE A 258 5.24 -5.80 -8.00
C ILE A 258 3.85 -6.20 -8.49
N THR A 259 3.09 -5.22 -8.95
CA THR A 259 1.75 -5.39 -9.53
C THR A 259 1.85 -5.45 -11.04
N PHE A 260 1.32 -6.52 -11.63
CA PHE A 260 1.30 -6.74 -13.07
C PHE A 260 -0.07 -6.44 -13.70
N GLU A 261 -0.13 -6.49 -15.03
CA GLU A 261 -1.34 -6.40 -15.83
C GLU A 261 -2.39 -7.45 -15.42
N GLY A 262 -3.67 -7.03 -15.38
CA GLY A 262 -4.74 -7.83 -14.77
C GLY A 262 -4.69 -7.86 -13.23
N ASP A 263 -3.96 -6.94 -12.61
CA ASP A 263 -3.91 -6.67 -11.16
C ASP A 263 -3.46 -7.85 -10.29
N LYS A 264 -2.73 -8.79 -10.91
CA LYS A 264 -2.00 -9.85 -10.22
C LYS A 264 -0.72 -9.26 -9.64
N SER A 265 -0.52 -9.33 -8.34
CA SER A 265 0.76 -8.95 -7.72
C SER A 265 1.60 -10.15 -7.30
N LYS A 266 2.88 -9.89 -7.03
CA LYS A 266 3.78 -10.81 -6.34
C LYS A 266 4.58 -10.04 -5.30
N ILE A 267 4.67 -10.60 -4.10
CA ILE A 267 5.48 -10.07 -2.99
C ILE A 267 6.65 -11.02 -2.75
N ILE A 268 7.84 -10.46 -2.53
CA ILE A 268 9.00 -11.19 -1.99
C ILE A 268 9.62 -10.43 -0.82
N GLU A 269 10.16 -11.16 0.16
CA GLU A 269 11.01 -10.59 1.20
C GLU A 269 12.49 -10.55 0.71
N LYS A 270 13.23 -9.52 1.11
CA LYS A 270 14.68 -9.42 1.03
C LYS A 270 15.23 -8.88 2.35
N ASP A 271 16.47 -9.22 2.66
CA ASP A 271 17.24 -8.48 3.65
C ASP A 271 17.55 -7.07 3.14
N GLY A 272 17.35 -6.07 3.99
CA GLY A 272 17.71 -4.69 3.69
C GLY A 272 19.23 -4.47 3.70
N THR A 273 19.66 -3.31 3.20
CA THR A 273 21.07 -2.93 3.15
C THR A 273 21.25 -1.44 3.46
N LYS A 274 22.51 -0.99 3.56
CA LYS A 274 22.85 0.42 3.72
C LYS A 274 22.82 1.11 2.36
N PHE A 275 21.71 1.79 2.07
CA PHE A 275 21.53 2.60 0.87
C PHE A 275 22.31 3.91 1.02
N LEU A 276 23.44 4.00 0.30
CA LEU A 276 24.37 5.12 0.35
C LEU A 276 24.02 6.19 -0.70
N ARG A 277 24.39 7.44 -0.41
CA ARG A 277 24.35 8.53 -1.39
C ARG A 277 25.17 8.14 -2.61
N ASN A 278 24.66 8.45 -3.80
CA ASN A 278 25.36 8.29 -5.07
C ASN A 278 25.68 6.82 -5.47
N MET A 279 24.80 5.86 -5.12
CA MET A 279 24.94 4.44 -5.48
C MET A 279 23.71 3.90 -6.23
N HIS A 280 23.94 2.90 -7.09
CA HIS A 280 22.89 2.05 -7.67
C HIS A 280 22.92 0.67 -6.98
N TYR A 281 21.74 0.15 -6.67
CA TYR A 281 21.56 -1.18 -6.09
C TYR A 281 20.70 -2.03 -7.03
N MET A 282 21.28 -3.07 -7.62
CA MET A 282 20.52 -4.02 -8.43
C MET A 282 19.87 -5.06 -7.50
N MET A 283 18.58 -5.32 -7.68
CA MET A 283 17.83 -6.32 -6.92
C MET A 283 17.11 -7.28 -7.86
N GLU A 284 17.48 -8.56 -7.80
CA GLU A 284 16.84 -9.63 -8.57
C GLU A 284 15.43 -9.94 -8.06
N PHE A 285 14.45 -9.82 -8.94
CA PHE A 285 13.05 -10.17 -8.73
C PHE A 285 12.61 -11.20 -9.79
N ASP A 286 12.28 -12.42 -9.37
CA ASP A 286 11.64 -13.39 -10.26
C ASP A 286 10.14 -13.09 -10.32
N GLY A 287 9.66 -12.66 -11.48
CA GLY A 287 8.27 -12.29 -11.77
C GLY A 287 7.29 -13.46 -11.90
N THR A 288 7.77 -14.71 -11.92
CA THR A 288 6.93 -15.90 -12.11
C THR A 288 5.87 -15.98 -11.02
N LEU A 289 4.61 -15.73 -11.38
CA LEU A 289 3.48 -16.04 -10.51
C LEU A 289 3.44 -17.56 -10.31
N LYS A 290 3.18 -18.01 -9.08
CA LYS A 290 2.83 -19.42 -8.89
C LYS A 290 1.58 -19.70 -9.73
N PRO A 291 1.52 -20.78 -10.52
CA PRO A 291 0.28 -21.14 -11.19
C PRO A 291 -0.79 -21.40 -10.12
N GLU A 292 -1.95 -20.75 -10.27
CA GLU A 292 -3.11 -21.09 -9.46
C GLU A 292 -3.43 -22.60 -9.66
N PRO A 293 -3.57 -23.40 -8.60
CA PRO A 293 -3.82 -24.82 -8.73
C PRO A 293 -5.15 -25.08 -9.46
N VAL A 294 -5.10 -25.85 -10.55
CA VAL A 294 -6.26 -26.12 -11.41
C VAL A 294 -7.07 -27.30 -10.87
N GLY A 295 -8.39 -27.13 -10.78
CA GLY A 295 -9.32 -28.14 -10.27
C GLY A 295 -9.79 -27.83 -8.85
N ASP A 296 -9.93 -28.86 -8.01
CA ASP A 296 -10.48 -28.73 -6.66
C ASP A 296 -9.37 -28.48 -5.64
N VAL A 297 -9.51 -27.42 -4.84
CA VAL A 297 -8.47 -26.96 -3.91
C VAL A 297 -9.07 -26.60 -2.56
N VAL A 298 -8.34 -26.89 -1.48
CA VAL A 298 -8.75 -26.55 -0.12
C VAL A 298 -8.22 -25.17 0.25
N LEU A 299 -9.09 -24.30 0.75
CA LEU A 299 -8.77 -22.99 1.30
C LEU A 299 -9.24 -22.93 2.76
N PHE A 300 -8.30 -22.84 3.69
CA PHE A 300 -8.56 -22.61 5.11
C PHE A 300 -8.49 -21.11 5.45
N ALA A 301 -9.09 -20.73 6.59
CA ALA A 301 -8.85 -19.44 7.20
C ALA A 301 -7.37 -19.28 7.62
N GLU A 302 -6.87 -18.05 7.72
CA GLU A 302 -5.46 -17.81 8.03
C GLU A 302 -5.02 -18.53 9.32
N GLY A 303 -3.90 -19.25 9.24
CA GLY A 303 -3.33 -19.99 10.38
C GLY A 303 -4.11 -21.22 10.82
N VAL A 304 -4.96 -21.79 9.95
CA VAL A 304 -5.73 -23.02 10.18
C VAL A 304 -5.28 -24.13 9.23
N SER A 305 -5.25 -25.37 9.72
CA SER A 305 -5.04 -26.61 8.94
C SER A 305 -6.05 -27.68 9.38
N LEU A 306 -5.92 -28.93 8.90
CA LEU A 306 -6.72 -30.03 9.45
C LEU A 306 -6.34 -30.32 10.91
N GLU A 307 -5.05 -30.21 11.22
CA GLU A 307 -4.44 -30.62 12.48
C GLU A 307 -4.51 -29.54 13.58
N SER A 308 -4.69 -28.26 13.22
CA SER A 308 -4.49 -27.15 14.16
C SER A 308 -5.13 -25.81 13.74
N GLY A 309 -5.17 -24.86 14.68
CA GLY A 309 -5.51 -23.45 14.43
C GLY A 309 -7.01 -23.13 14.40
N TRP A 310 -7.86 -24.16 14.30
CA TRP A 310 -9.30 -24.10 14.53
C TRP A 310 -9.65 -24.30 16.00
N TYR A 311 -10.89 -23.94 16.35
CA TYR A 311 -11.50 -24.14 17.66
C TYR A 311 -12.86 -24.81 17.54
N ASP A 312 -13.23 -25.55 18.59
CA ASP A 312 -14.55 -26.17 18.72
C ASP A 312 -15.13 -25.94 20.13
N GLN A 313 -15.84 -24.83 20.28
CA GLN A 313 -16.47 -24.41 21.53
C GLN A 313 -17.84 -25.08 21.74
N ASN A 314 -17.82 -26.32 22.24
CA ASN A 314 -19.02 -27.13 22.43
C ASN A 314 -19.93 -26.71 23.63
N LYS A 315 -21.25 -26.91 23.52
CA LYS A 315 -22.25 -26.59 24.55
C LYS A 315 -22.41 -27.69 25.60
N SER A 316 -22.45 -27.31 26.88
CA SER A 316 -22.70 -28.24 28.00
C SER A 316 -24.16 -28.71 28.12
N ARG A 317 -25.09 -28.02 27.43
CA ARG A 317 -26.54 -28.03 27.60
C ARG A 317 -27.04 -27.48 28.96
N VAL A 318 -26.15 -27.01 29.84
CA VAL A 318 -26.48 -26.43 31.15
C VAL A 318 -26.45 -24.90 31.08
N ARG A 319 -27.63 -24.32 30.89
CA ARG A 319 -27.88 -22.86 30.69
C ARG A 319 -27.27 -22.27 29.41
N ASP A 320 -26.90 -23.11 28.44
CA ASP A 320 -26.31 -22.70 27.17
C ASP A 320 -26.97 -23.37 25.94
N SER A 321 -28.06 -24.12 26.11
CA SER A 321 -28.68 -24.95 25.07
C SER A 321 -28.95 -24.23 23.75
N GLU A 322 -29.34 -22.95 23.80
CA GLU A 322 -29.67 -22.12 22.62
C GLU A 322 -28.51 -21.23 22.14
N LEU A 323 -27.30 -21.36 22.73
CA LEU A 323 -26.17 -20.46 22.51
C LEU A 323 -25.18 -20.92 21.43
N CYS A 324 -25.64 -21.64 20.40
CA CYS A 324 -24.78 -22.04 19.27
C CYS A 324 -24.18 -20.83 18.51
N TRP A 325 -24.92 -19.73 18.44
CA TRP A 325 -24.42 -18.46 17.89
C TRP A 325 -23.23 -17.94 18.71
N ALA A 326 -23.34 -17.91 20.03
CA ALA A 326 -22.27 -17.46 20.93
C ALA A 326 -21.07 -18.43 20.97
N CYS A 327 -21.29 -19.73 20.75
CA CYS A 327 -20.20 -20.69 20.54
C CYS A 327 -19.45 -20.41 19.23
N THR A 328 -20.19 -20.18 18.15
CA THR A 328 -19.65 -19.81 16.82
C THR A 328 -18.85 -18.50 16.90
N GLU A 329 -19.39 -17.48 17.57
CA GLU A 329 -18.68 -16.24 17.82
C GLU A 329 -17.44 -16.42 18.71
N SER A 330 -17.50 -17.28 19.73
CA SER A 330 -16.33 -17.56 20.58
C SER A 330 -15.17 -18.20 19.82
N ASN A 331 -15.47 -19.14 18.91
CA ASN A 331 -14.50 -19.70 17.98
C ASN A 331 -13.86 -18.62 17.09
N MET A 332 -14.68 -17.76 16.48
CA MET A 332 -14.23 -16.70 15.55
C MET A 332 -13.40 -15.63 16.27
N ILE A 333 -13.82 -15.20 17.46
CA ILE A 333 -13.08 -14.23 18.30
C ILE A 333 -11.75 -14.83 18.76
N GLN A 334 -11.71 -16.10 19.18
CA GLN A 334 -10.46 -16.73 19.60
C GLN A 334 -9.45 -16.79 18.44
N TRP A 335 -9.88 -17.26 17.27
CA TRP A 335 -9.05 -17.23 16.07
C TRP A 335 -8.53 -15.81 15.75
N TRP A 336 -9.37 -14.79 15.92
CA TRP A 336 -8.96 -13.39 15.69
C TRP A 336 -7.86 -12.95 16.67
N GLN A 337 -7.97 -13.32 17.96
CA GLN A 337 -6.94 -13.02 18.96
C GLN A 337 -5.59 -13.61 18.58
N ASP A 338 -5.58 -14.86 18.11
CA ASP A 338 -4.35 -15.54 17.71
C ASP A 338 -3.71 -14.86 16.48
N ARG A 339 -4.51 -14.34 15.53
CA ARG A 339 -4.01 -13.55 14.39
C ARG A 339 -3.53 -12.17 14.82
N TYR A 340 -4.18 -11.54 15.79
CA TYR A 340 -3.76 -10.27 16.39
C TYR A 340 -2.41 -10.41 17.12
N VAL A 341 -2.21 -11.48 17.87
CA VAL A 341 -0.91 -11.81 18.49
C VAL A 341 0.16 -12.15 17.44
N ALA A 342 -0.18 -12.91 16.40
CA ALA A 342 0.74 -13.20 15.29
C ALA A 342 1.18 -11.92 14.54
N ALA A 343 0.33 -10.88 14.49
CA ALA A 343 0.66 -9.54 13.99
C ALA A 343 1.51 -8.69 14.96
N GLY A 344 2.15 -9.31 15.96
CA GLY A 344 3.04 -8.67 16.92
C GLY A 344 2.33 -7.77 17.95
N LYS A 345 1.03 -7.96 18.16
CA LYS A 345 0.25 -7.16 19.11
C LYS A 345 0.06 -7.87 20.45
N VAL A 346 -0.21 -7.10 21.50
CA VAL A 346 -0.42 -7.61 22.86
C VAL A 346 -1.92 -7.58 23.18
N LEU A 347 -2.46 -8.70 23.68
CA LEU A 347 -3.86 -8.78 24.10
C LEU A 347 -4.11 -7.87 25.32
N PRO A 348 -5.24 -7.13 25.37
CA PRO A 348 -5.61 -6.32 26.53
C PRO A 348 -5.69 -7.19 27.81
N PRO A 349 -5.09 -6.80 28.96
CA PRO A 349 -4.95 -7.67 30.14
C PRO A 349 -6.24 -8.17 30.82
N LYS A 350 -7.42 -7.75 30.33
CA LYS A 350 -8.75 -8.17 30.81
C LYS A 350 -9.59 -8.84 29.71
N ALA A 351 -9.05 -9.02 28.51
CA ALA A 351 -9.74 -9.71 27.41
C ALA A 351 -9.75 -11.23 27.67
N PRO A 352 -10.92 -11.87 27.85
CA PRO A 352 -11.01 -13.32 27.97
C PRO A 352 -10.42 -13.96 26.70
N ASN A 353 -9.43 -14.83 26.87
CA ASN A 353 -8.70 -15.48 25.78
C ASN A 353 -8.25 -16.89 26.19
N GLY A 354 -8.02 -17.73 25.20
CA GLY A 354 -7.51 -19.08 25.36
C GLY A 354 -8.51 -20.09 25.95
N ILE A 355 -7.98 -21.30 26.17
CA ILE A 355 -8.66 -22.34 26.93
C ILE A 355 -8.49 -22.04 28.42
N ILE A 356 -9.58 -22.15 29.18
CA ILE A 356 -9.59 -21.93 30.63
C ILE A 356 -8.70 -22.99 31.31
N PRO A 357 -7.75 -22.60 32.19
CA PRO A 357 -6.88 -23.54 32.89
C PRO A 357 -7.67 -24.63 33.62
N GLY A 358 -7.31 -25.89 33.40
CA GLY A 358 -8.02 -27.08 33.89
C GLY A 358 -9.16 -27.56 32.98
N ARG A 359 -9.42 -26.91 31.83
CA ARG A 359 -10.41 -27.33 30.80
C ARG A 359 -9.76 -27.75 29.48
N GLU A 360 -8.50 -28.19 29.51
CA GLU A 360 -7.71 -28.64 28.36
C GLU A 360 -8.17 -30.00 27.80
N ASN A 361 -8.90 -30.78 28.60
CA ASN A 361 -9.48 -32.08 28.22
C ASN A 361 -11.02 -32.11 28.36
N GLU A 362 -11.64 -30.97 28.67
CA GLU A 362 -13.10 -30.87 28.75
C GLU A 362 -13.73 -30.91 27.35
N ILE A 363 -14.95 -31.43 27.28
CA ILE A 363 -15.72 -31.57 26.03
C ILE A 363 -16.68 -30.41 25.76
N SER A 364 -16.76 -29.43 26.66
CA SER A 364 -17.64 -28.27 26.51
C SER A 364 -17.12 -27.07 27.31
N ARG A 365 -17.63 -25.85 26.99
CA ARG A 365 -17.36 -24.60 27.74
C ARG A 365 -15.87 -24.40 28.07
N ARG A 366 -15.01 -24.53 27.05
CA ARG A 366 -13.55 -24.52 27.18
C ARG A 366 -12.95 -23.12 27.05
N LEU A 367 -13.48 -22.30 26.14
CA LEU A 367 -12.91 -20.99 25.83
C LEU A 367 -13.33 -19.94 26.85
N ALA A 368 -12.39 -19.11 27.30
CA ALA A 368 -12.68 -17.99 28.18
C ALA A 368 -13.64 -16.98 27.52
N VAL A 369 -13.56 -16.80 26.19
CA VAL A 369 -14.51 -16.00 25.40
C VAL A 369 -15.96 -16.48 25.56
N PHE A 370 -16.18 -17.79 25.73
CA PHE A 370 -17.52 -18.32 25.97
C PHE A 370 -17.94 -18.17 27.43
N GLU A 371 -17.10 -18.61 28.36
CA GLU A 371 -17.44 -18.69 29.78
C GLU A 371 -17.51 -17.33 30.49
N GLU A 372 -16.55 -16.45 30.22
CA GLU A 372 -16.35 -15.21 30.98
C GLU A 372 -17.04 -14.01 30.33
N PHE A 373 -17.27 -14.08 29.02
CA PHE A 373 -18.03 -13.07 28.25
C PHE A 373 -19.42 -13.59 27.87
N HIS A 374 -19.56 -14.56 26.95
CA HIS A 374 -20.88 -14.89 26.41
C HIS A 374 -21.89 -15.37 27.47
N MET A 375 -21.47 -16.30 28.34
CA MET A 375 -22.29 -16.82 29.46
C MET A 375 -22.58 -15.79 30.56
N ARG A 376 -21.89 -14.64 30.55
CA ARG A 376 -22.06 -13.53 31.51
C ARG A 376 -22.98 -12.44 30.96
N GLU A 377 -22.76 -12.02 29.71
CA GLU A 377 -23.46 -10.91 29.07
C GLU A 377 -24.83 -11.34 28.47
N PHE A 378 -24.98 -12.62 28.09
CA PHE A 378 -26.16 -13.10 27.38
C PHE A 378 -26.92 -14.19 28.15
N LYS A 379 -28.25 -14.13 28.08
CA LYS A 379 -29.15 -15.17 28.59
C LYS A 379 -29.21 -16.32 27.58
N ASN A 380 -29.46 -17.54 28.06
CA ASN A 380 -29.74 -18.71 27.21
C ASN A 380 -30.94 -18.45 26.28
N ARG A 381 -30.66 -17.98 25.07
CA ARG A 381 -31.66 -17.63 24.05
C ARG A 381 -31.00 -17.64 22.67
N GLY A 382 -31.71 -18.15 21.66
CA GLY A 382 -31.30 -18.05 20.26
C GLY A 382 -31.10 -16.60 19.80
N SER A 383 -30.08 -16.39 18.96
CA SER A 383 -29.74 -15.11 18.32
C SER A 383 -28.94 -15.35 17.04
N ALA A 384 -28.72 -14.28 16.29
CA ALA A 384 -27.84 -14.24 15.12
C ALA A 384 -26.35 -14.14 15.53
N ILE A 385 -25.46 -14.39 14.57
CA ILE A 385 -24.04 -14.03 14.61
C ILE A 385 -23.92 -12.50 14.40
N LEU A 386 -22.81 -11.91 14.86
CA LEU A 386 -22.62 -10.46 15.06
C LEU A 386 -23.46 -9.86 16.21
N ARG A 387 -23.98 -10.70 17.11
CA ARG A 387 -24.69 -10.25 18.31
C ARG A 387 -23.74 -9.93 19.45
N GLY A 388 -22.71 -10.74 19.66
CA GLY A 388 -21.69 -10.59 20.71
C GLY A 388 -20.38 -10.01 20.20
N ILE A 389 -19.93 -10.38 18.99
CA ILE A 389 -18.69 -9.91 18.34
C ILE A 389 -18.45 -8.40 18.52
N PRO A 390 -19.36 -7.48 18.13
CA PRO A 390 -19.10 -6.05 18.26
C PRO A 390 -19.06 -5.58 19.73
N GLN A 391 -19.85 -6.21 20.61
CA GLN A 391 -19.84 -5.93 22.04
C GLN A 391 -18.53 -6.41 22.68
N TYR A 392 -17.99 -7.56 22.26
CA TYR A 392 -16.70 -8.06 22.72
C TYR A 392 -15.57 -7.08 22.39
N PHE A 393 -15.47 -6.69 21.12
CA PHE A 393 -14.41 -5.81 20.65
C PHE A 393 -14.50 -4.40 21.24
N THR A 394 -15.68 -3.79 21.31
CA THR A 394 -15.86 -2.47 21.95
C THR A 394 -15.64 -2.50 23.48
N THR A 395 -15.87 -3.63 24.15
CA THR A 395 -15.64 -3.79 25.60
C THR A 395 -14.15 -3.96 25.93
N TYR A 396 -13.43 -4.81 25.19
CA TYR A 396 -12.07 -5.23 25.56
C TYR A 396 -10.96 -4.54 24.75
N TYR A 397 -11.27 -4.00 23.56
CA TYR A 397 -10.33 -3.34 22.65
C TYR A 397 -10.77 -1.90 22.29
N PRO A 398 -11.19 -1.05 23.25
CA PRO A 398 -11.79 0.27 22.97
C PRO A 398 -10.83 1.27 22.29
N GLU A 399 -9.52 1.03 22.38
CA GLU A 399 -8.48 1.82 21.68
C GLU A 399 -8.46 1.56 20.16
N ILE A 400 -9.06 0.45 19.70
CA ILE A 400 -9.20 0.10 18.28
C ILE A 400 -10.66 0.27 17.84
N PHE A 401 -11.62 -0.12 18.70
CA PHE A 401 -13.05 -0.13 18.40
C PHE A 401 -13.81 0.75 19.40
N SER A 402 -13.87 2.06 19.12
CA SER A 402 -14.62 3.02 19.93
C SER A 402 -16.14 2.92 19.78
N ASP A 403 -16.61 2.36 18.65
CA ASP A 403 -18.00 1.95 18.43
C ASP A 403 -18.09 0.72 17.50
N SER A 404 -19.31 0.29 17.17
CA SER A 404 -19.58 -0.94 16.41
C SER A 404 -19.65 -0.78 14.89
N LYS A 405 -19.50 0.44 14.33
CA LYS A 405 -19.59 0.65 12.86
C LYS A 405 -18.62 -0.19 12.01
N PRO A 406 -17.38 -0.50 12.45
CA PRO A 406 -16.46 -1.37 11.71
C PRO A 406 -16.97 -2.81 11.47
N PHE A 407 -17.96 -3.26 12.24
CA PHE A 407 -18.58 -4.59 12.12
C PHE A 407 -19.92 -4.58 11.38
N PHE A 408 -20.40 -3.41 10.95
CA PHE A 408 -21.73 -3.25 10.34
C PHE A 408 -21.71 -2.34 9.11
N SER A 409 -21.65 -1.02 9.30
CA SER A 409 -21.85 -0.03 8.23
C SER A 409 -20.60 0.22 7.39
N GLU A 410 -19.42 -0.05 7.94
CA GLU A 410 -18.12 0.15 7.27
C GLU A 410 -17.58 -1.15 6.67
N GLY A 411 -18.04 -2.32 7.16
CA GLY A 411 -17.68 -3.64 6.65
C GLY A 411 -16.22 -4.10 6.91
N THR A 412 -15.40 -3.24 7.52
CA THR A 412 -13.94 -3.38 7.62
C THR A 412 -13.49 -4.58 8.45
N TYR A 413 -14.21 -4.92 9.52
CA TYR A 413 -13.85 -6.01 10.43
C TYR A 413 -14.85 -7.17 10.42
N ALA A 414 -16.10 -6.93 10.03
CA ALA A 414 -17.04 -8.01 9.74
C ALA A 414 -18.00 -7.63 8.62
N ASN A 415 -18.46 -8.65 7.89
CA ASN A 415 -19.42 -8.53 6.80
C ASN A 415 -20.40 -9.72 6.85
N SER A 416 -21.66 -9.53 6.45
CA SER A 416 -22.68 -10.58 6.44
C SER A 416 -23.55 -10.56 5.19
N LYS A 417 -23.98 -11.73 4.75
CA LYS A 417 -24.74 -11.91 3.50
C LYS A 417 -25.77 -13.02 3.62
N VAL A 418 -27.03 -12.68 3.35
CA VAL A 418 -28.09 -13.65 3.01
C VAL A 418 -27.81 -14.14 1.57
N VAL A 419 -27.53 -15.42 1.41
CA VAL A 419 -27.07 -16.01 0.14
C VAL A 419 -28.22 -16.61 -0.66
N ARG A 420 -28.34 -16.27 -1.95
CA ARG A 420 -29.48 -16.69 -2.79
C ARG A 420 -29.24 -17.92 -3.66
N ASN A 421 -27.98 -18.30 -3.87
CA ASN A 421 -27.54 -19.41 -4.72
C ASN A 421 -26.11 -19.84 -4.35
N LEU A 422 -25.67 -20.99 -4.87
CA LEU A 422 -24.36 -21.59 -4.56
C LEU A 422 -23.20 -20.70 -5.03
N LYS A 423 -23.36 -19.95 -6.13
CA LYS A 423 -22.34 -18.99 -6.60
C LYS A 423 -22.22 -17.81 -5.64
N GLU A 424 -23.34 -17.20 -5.23
CA GLU A 424 -23.37 -16.13 -4.22
C GLU A 424 -22.76 -16.55 -2.88
N PHE A 425 -22.95 -17.81 -2.46
CA PHE A 425 -22.34 -18.41 -1.27
C PHE A 425 -20.83 -18.62 -1.47
N SER A 426 -20.46 -19.29 -2.56
CA SER A 426 -19.06 -19.63 -2.84
C SER A 426 -18.20 -18.39 -3.00
N ASP A 427 -18.68 -17.40 -3.75
CA ASP A 427 -17.97 -16.13 -3.92
C ASP A 427 -17.74 -15.43 -2.58
N PHE A 428 -18.74 -15.39 -1.69
CA PHE A 428 -18.64 -14.70 -0.42
C PHE A 428 -17.70 -15.42 0.57
N VAL A 429 -17.78 -16.75 0.64
CA VAL A 429 -16.90 -17.57 1.50
C VAL A 429 -15.46 -17.58 0.97
N VAL A 430 -15.23 -17.84 -0.33
CA VAL A 430 -13.88 -17.87 -0.91
C VAL A 430 -13.23 -16.48 -0.86
N THR A 431 -13.99 -15.41 -1.10
CA THR A 431 -13.48 -14.03 -0.96
C THR A 431 -13.14 -13.74 0.51
N GLY A 432 -14.05 -14.03 1.45
CA GLY A 432 -13.80 -13.80 2.88
C GLY A 432 -12.59 -14.54 3.43
N LEU A 433 -12.36 -15.80 3.00
CA LEU A 433 -11.18 -16.57 3.37
C LEU A 433 -9.88 -16.01 2.74
N LYS A 434 -9.92 -15.58 1.47
CA LYS A 434 -8.76 -14.93 0.80
C LYS A 434 -8.42 -13.56 1.42
N GLU A 435 -9.43 -12.81 1.85
CA GLU A 435 -9.32 -11.51 2.54
C GLU A 435 -8.95 -11.65 4.03
N ARG A 436 -8.28 -12.75 4.43
CA ARG A 436 -7.82 -13.01 5.80
C ARG A 436 -8.95 -13.05 6.83
N GLY A 437 -10.08 -13.70 6.50
CA GLY A 437 -11.23 -13.86 7.39
C GLY A 437 -11.48 -15.29 7.85
N VAL A 438 -12.26 -15.42 8.93
CA VAL A 438 -12.90 -16.66 9.40
C VAL A 438 -14.41 -16.57 9.22
N VAL A 439 -15.09 -17.69 9.00
CA VAL A 439 -16.50 -17.71 8.57
C VAL A 439 -17.42 -18.31 9.64
N GLY A 440 -18.54 -17.64 9.88
CA GLY A 440 -19.69 -18.16 10.62
C GLY A 440 -20.83 -18.48 9.65
N LEU A 441 -21.50 -19.62 9.85
CA LEU A 441 -22.69 -20.02 9.09
C LEU A 441 -23.92 -19.90 9.97
N GLU A 442 -24.91 -19.13 9.51
CA GLU A 442 -26.26 -19.16 10.05
C GLU A 442 -27.07 -20.21 9.28
N LEU A 443 -27.47 -21.26 9.99
CA LEU A 443 -28.29 -22.34 9.48
C LEU A 443 -29.70 -22.21 10.07
N LEU A 444 -30.71 -22.77 9.42
CA LEU A 444 -32.09 -22.67 9.94
C LEU A 444 -32.18 -23.16 11.39
N GLY A 445 -32.39 -22.21 12.31
CA GLY A 445 -32.44 -22.41 13.76
C GLY A 445 -31.12 -22.78 14.45
N HIS A 446 -29.95 -22.48 13.87
CA HIS A 446 -28.65 -22.90 14.40
C HIS A 446 -27.46 -22.08 13.87
N ALA A 447 -26.28 -22.19 14.49
CA ALA A 447 -25.06 -21.56 14.01
C ALA A 447 -23.84 -22.46 14.18
N THR A 448 -22.91 -22.42 13.22
CA THR A 448 -21.67 -23.21 13.18
C THR A 448 -20.49 -22.40 12.62
N THR A 449 -19.25 -22.78 12.95
CA THR A 449 -18.05 -22.14 12.39
C THR A 449 -17.57 -22.89 11.15
N LEU A 450 -17.31 -22.19 10.04
CA LEU A 450 -16.62 -22.72 8.86
C LEU A 450 -15.15 -22.29 8.93
N TRP A 451 -14.28 -23.29 8.95
CA TRP A 451 -12.83 -23.14 9.07
C TRP A 451 -12.10 -23.20 7.72
N GLY A 452 -12.71 -23.84 6.72
CA GLY A 452 -12.23 -23.86 5.36
C GLY A 452 -13.24 -24.43 4.37
N ALA A 453 -12.92 -24.37 3.08
CA ALA A 453 -13.75 -24.89 2.00
C ALA A 453 -12.91 -25.51 0.87
N THR A 454 -13.39 -26.62 0.32
CA THR A 454 -12.91 -27.18 -0.95
C THR A 454 -13.69 -26.52 -2.09
N TYR A 455 -13.03 -25.69 -2.90
CA TYR A 455 -13.63 -25.02 -4.05
C TYR A 455 -12.93 -25.39 -5.35
N ASN A 456 -13.68 -25.38 -6.45
CA ASN A 456 -13.14 -25.60 -7.78
C ASN A 456 -12.65 -24.26 -8.38
N THR A 457 -11.38 -24.16 -8.76
CA THR A 457 -10.76 -22.89 -9.19
C THR A 457 -11.22 -22.40 -10.56
N GLU A 458 -11.77 -23.29 -11.40
CA GLU A 458 -12.27 -22.97 -12.74
C GLU A 458 -13.68 -22.37 -12.71
N THR A 459 -14.53 -22.83 -11.79
CA THR A 459 -15.93 -22.39 -11.64
C THR A 459 -16.16 -21.42 -10.47
N GLY A 460 -15.23 -21.38 -9.52
CA GLY A 460 -15.37 -20.65 -8.25
C GLY A 460 -16.34 -21.29 -7.26
N LEU A 461 -16.86 -22.50 -7.52
CA LEU A 461 -17.90 -23.13 -6.70
C LEU A 461 -17.31 -23.98 -5.57
N ILE A 462 -17.82 -23.79 -4.34
CA ILE A 462 -17.56 -24.67 -3.20
C ILE A 462 -18.30 -26.00 -3.40
N LYS A 463 -17.59 -27.10 -3.15
CA LYS A 463 -18.12 -28.46 -3.10
C LYS A 463 -18.35 -28.92 -1.66
N ASN A 464 -17.31 -28.81 -0.83
CA ASN A 464 -17.30 -29.28 0.55
C ASN A 464 -16.79 -28.18 1.51
N ILE A 465 -17.14 -28.26 2.78
CA ILE A 465 -16.60 -27.38 3.84
C ILE A 465 -16.01 -28.17 5.01
N PHE A 466 -15.15 -27.50 5.76
CA PHE A 466 -14.57 -27.94 7.02
C PHE A 466 -15.17 -27.09 8.15
N MET A 467 -15.79 -27.71 9.15
CA MET A 467 -16.74 -27.04 10.05
C MET A 467 -16.60 -27.49 11.52
N ALA A 468 -16.97 -26.65 12.49
CA ALA A 468 -17.18 -27.05 13.89
C ALA A 468 -18.62 -26.76 14.32
N ASP A 469 -19.26 -27.68 15.07
CA ASP A 469 -20.65 -27.56 15.53
C ASP A 469 -20.78 -27.78 17.04
N SER A 470 -21.08 -26.69 17.74
CA SER A 470 -21.34 -26.62 19.18
C SER A 470 -22.45 -27.51 19.77
N ASP A 471 -23.17 -28.27 18.93
CA ASP A 471 -24.17 -29.26 19.34
C ASP A 471 -23.75 -30.72 19.12
N ASP A 472 -22.54 -30.97 18.60
CA ASP A 472 -22.20 -32.25 17.96
C ASP A 472 -22.13 -33.48 18.86
N LYS A 473 -22.56 -34.60 18.26
CA LYS A 473 -22.53 -35.93 18.87
C LYS A 473 -22.23 -37.00 17.83
N HIS A 474 -21.09 -37.66 17.98
CA HIS A 474 -20.73 -38.83 17.18
C HIS A 474 -21.06 -40.12 17.95
N ASN A 475 -21.92 -40.97 17.38
CA ASN A 475 -22.39 -42.23 18.00
C ASN A 475 -22.90 -42.07 19.45
N GLY A 476 -23.63 -40.98 19.72
CA GLY A 476 -24.25 -40.68 21.02
C GLY A 476 -23.31 -40.09 22.08
N LYS A 477 -21.99 -40.12 21.85
CA LYS A 477 -21.00 -39.34 22.62
C LYS A 477 -20.88 -37.95 22.01
N PHE A 478 -20.48 -36.96 22.81
CA PHE A 478 -20.04 -35.67 22.25
C PHE A 478 -18.81 -35.88 21.37
N TYR A 479 -18.72 -35.13 20.28
CA TYR A 479 -17.50 -35.05 19.49
C TYR A 479 -16.66 -33.88 20.00
N HIS A 480 -15.44 -33.73 19.48
CA HIS A 480 -14.65 -32.51 19.64
C HIS A 480 -13.62 -32.50 18.51
N GLY A 481 -13.82 -31.64 17.52
CA GLY A 481 -13.02 -31.69 16.30
C GLY A 481 -13.59 -30.89 15.14
N ILE A 482 -12.88 -30.95 14.02
CA ILE A 482 -13.33 -30.41 12.74
C ILE A 482 -14.10 -31.50 11.96
N TRP A 483 -15.31 -31.19 11.53
CA TRP A 483 -16.09 -32.01 10.60
C TRP A 483 -15.57 -31.77 9.19
N GLU A 484 -15.03 -32.81 8.57
CA GLU A 484 -14.43 -32.78 7.23
C GLU A 484 -15.45 -33.10 6.12
N ASP A 485 -15.15 -32.66 4.89
CA ASP A 485 -15.85 -32.99 3.64
C ASP A 485 -17.39 -32.82 3.63
N LEU A 486 -17.92 -31.83 4.35
CA LEU A 486 -19.37 -31.60 4.39
C LEU A 486 -19.87 -30.95 3.10
N SER A 487 -20.58 -31.73 2.28
CA SER A 487 -21.07 -31.27 0.97
C SER A 487 -22.03 -30.08 1.08
N ILE A 488 -21.79 -29.03 0.29
CA ILE A 488 -22.71 -27.91 0.06
C ILE A 488 -23.43 -28.14 -1.27
N LYS A 489 -24.74 -27.88 -1.31
CA LYS A 489 -25.57 -28.12 -2.51
C LYS A 489 -26.57 -26.99 -2.72
N GLU A 490 -26.89 -26.71 -3.98
CA GLU A 490 -28.04 -25.89 -4.34
C GLU A 490 -29.31 -26.75 -4.45
N ARG A 491 -30.44 -26.23 -3.96
CA ARG A 491 -31.77 -26.81 -4.18
C ARG A 491 -32.35 -26.33 -5.53
N SER A 492 -33.38 -27.02 -6.01
CA SER A 492 -34.16 -26.58 -7.18
C SER A 492 -34.91 -25.24 -7.00
N ASP A 493 -34.94 -24.69 -5.79
CA ASP A 493 -35.45 -23.35 -5.49
C ASP A 493 -34.31 -22.31 -5.26
N GLY A 494 -33.10 -22.62 -5.75
CA GLY A 494 -31.89 -21.79 -5.64
C GLY A 494 -31.22 -21.81 -4.26
N ARG A 495 -31.93 -22.23 -3.19
CA ARG A 495 -31.41 -22.10 -1.83
C ARG A 495 -30.30 -23.09 -1.51
N VAL A 496 -29.28 -22.61 -0.81
CA VAL A 496 -28.09 -23.38 -0.45
C VAL A 496 -28.35 -24.22 0.81
N VAL A 497 -27.92 -25.47 0.81
CA VAL A 497 -28.04 -26.39 1.96
C VAL A 497 -26.72 -27.05 2.32
N LEU A 498 -26.57 -27.30 3.63
CA LEU A 498 -25.53 -28.14 4.21
C LEU A 498 -25.97 -29.60 4.25
N GLY A 499 -25.09 -30.50 3.80
CA GLY A 499 -25.19 -31.95 3.99
C GLY A 499 -26.47 -32.57 3.40
N SER A 500 -27.33 -33.08 4.27
CA SER A 500 -28.59 -33.75 3.93
C SER A 500 -29.79 -32.80 3.74
N GLY A 501 -29.61 -31.47 3.89
CA GLY A 501 -30.64 -30.50 3.52
C GLY A 501 -30.91 -29.35 4.50
N LYS A 502 -30.04 -29.09 5.48
CA LYS A 502 -30.24 -27.96 6.41
C LYS A 502 -29.95 -26.64 5.68
N LEU A 503 -30.95 -25.76 5.62
CA LEU A 503 -30.86 -24.46 4.93
C LEU A 503 -29.78 -23.58 5.55
N ILE A 504 -28.95 -22.96 4.70
CA ILE A 504 -28.09 -21.83 5.06
C ILE A 504 -28.91 -20.56 4.87
N GLU A 505 -29.08 -19.77 5.92
CA GLU A 505 -29.88 -18.52 5.89
C GLU A 505 -28.98 -17.31 5.64
N ALA A 506 -27.82 -17.26 6.30
CA ALA A 506 -26.80 -16.24 6.08
C ALA A 506 -25.39 -16.78 6.33
N VAL A 507 -24.40 -16.02 5.86
CA VAL A 507 -22.98 -16.23 6.10
C VAL A 507 -22.40 -14.95 6.70
N VAL A 508 -21.50 -15.09 7.67
CA VAL A 508 -20.75 -13.98 8.29
C VAL A 508 -19.26 -14.23 8.09
N VAL A 509 -18.50 -13.17 7.81
CA VAL A 509 -17.03 -13.16 7.84
C VAL A 509 -16.58 -12.23 8.97
N LEU A 510 -15.58 -12.66 9.76
CA LEU A 510 -14.81 -11.81 10.68
C LEU A 510 -13.37 -11.74 10.18
N TYR A 511 -12.87 -10.54 9.88
CA TYR A 511 -11.56 -10.30 9.31
C TYR A 511 -10.48 -10.14 10.39
N ALA A 512 -9.31 -10.75 10.18
CA ALA A 512 -8.14 -10.57 11.05
C ALA A 512 -7.64 -9.11 11.01
N TYR A 513 -7.02 -8.64 12.10
CA TYR A 513 -6.37 -7.32 12.14
C TYR A 513 -5.35 -7.15 10.98
N PRO A 514 -5.30 -5.99 10.29
CA PRO A 514 -5.95 -4.71 10.59
C PRO A 514 -7.37 -4.53 10.03
N GLY A 515 -8.04 -5.62 9.66
CA GLY A 515 -9.32 -5.64 8.95
C GLY A 515 -9.14 -6.19 7.53
N LYS A 516 -10.22 -6.09 6.74
CA LYS A 516 -10.23 -6.36 5.30
C LYS A 516 -9.13 -5.52 4.62
N THR A 517 -8.36 -6.15 3.72
CA THR A 517 -7.47 -5.46 2.78
C THR A 517 -8.26 -4.98 1.57
N ASP A 518 -8.08 -3.71 1.19
CA ASP A 518 -8.63 -3.10 -0.03
C ASP A 518 -7.92 -3.60 -1.32
#